data_AF-I0LDW5-F1
#
_entry.id   AF-I0LDW5-F1
#
_cell.length_a   1.000
_cell.length_b   1.000
_cell.length_c   1.000
_cell.angle_alpha   90.00
_cell.angle_beta   90.00
_cell.angle_gamma   90.00
#
_symmetry.space_group_name_H-M   'P 1'
#
loop_
_entity.id
_entity.type
_entity.pdbx_description
1 polymer ?
#
loop_
_entity_poly.entity_id
_entity_poly.type
_entity_poly.pdbx_seq_one_letter_code
_entity_poly.pdbx_strand_id
1 'polypeptide(L)'
;MVRRKSAPDTPGADGCRRCPRPARTHQNGPVPVLFRSAGRVLGPLVFALPAVLVSCTTERPPPPPPADPGPVEVDATRDELAALAAAAQDRHLVARYVFARSGQPDRSIVFTSANDGSWRVDVPGGALGGTADISLAANGDGLFQCALPSTGHPEPARCVRLGERDDAIPRRLDPRIQHPLTDWLDVLTDRRAPLAVALAATPKGLSGTCYSVDSTSASLNAPVDVGIYCYDTDGTPTGVRTEAGTLRLAAPPGPAPATVQLAGPVVADADPLDTAAPPTPDPTLSPSAGTS
;
A
#
# COMPACT_ATOMS: atom_id res chain seq x y z
N MET A 1 44.74 36.15 -42.21
CA MET A 1 45.41 35.22 -43.14
C MET A 1 44.53 33.99 -43.32
N VAL A 2 44.06 33.81 -44.56
CA VAL A 2 43.72 32.55 -45.26
C VAL A 2 42.63 31.59 -44.70
N ARG A 3 41.54 31.56 -45.47
CA ARG A 3 40.46 30.56 -45.57
C ARG A 3 40.93 29.14 -45.93
N ARG A 4 40.11 28.14 -45.60
CA ARG A 4 39.51 27.05 -46.46
C ARG A 4 38.75 26.11 -45.49
N LYS A 5 37.42 25.99 -45.45
CA LYS A 5 36.40 25.53 -46.43
C LYS A 5 36.80 24.22 -47.12
N SER A 6 36.10 23.12 -46.80
CA SER A 6 35.55 22.13 -47.74
C SER A 6 34.76 21.03 -47.00
N ALA A 7 33.45 20.98 -47.26
CA ALA A 7 32.68 19.73 -47.40
C ALA A 7 32.43 19.55 -48.92
N PRO A 8 32.29 18.31 -49.42
CA PRO A 8 30.98 17.75 -49.81
C PRO A 8 30.86 16.22 -49.49
N ASP A 9 29.73 15.60 -49.16
CA ASP A 9 28.42 15.38 -49.84
C ASP A 9 28.32 14.03 -50.61
N THR A 10 27.45 13.14 -50.08
CA THR A 10 26.59 12.08 -50.71
C THR A 10 27.21 10.89 -51.51
N PRO A 11 26.48 9.82 -51.95
CA PRO A 11 25.16 9.23 -51.60
C PRO A 11 25.10 7.65 -51.57
N GLY A 12 23.93 7.09 -51.20
CA GLY A 12 23.40 5.79 -51.67
C GLY A 12 23.53 4.59 -50.71
N ALA A 13 22.64 3.59 -50.70
CA ALA A 13 21.37 3.36 -51.36
C ALA A 13 20.69 2.13 -50.68
N ASP A 14 19.36 2.12 -50.70
CA ASP A 14 18.44 0.99 -50.93
C ASP A 14 18.72 -0.42 -50.38
N GLY A 15 17.72 -0.94 -49.65
CA GLY A 15 17.64 -2.35 -49.29
C GLY A 15 16.38 -2.73 -48.53
N CYS A 16 15.21 -2.67 -49.18
CA CYS A 16 13.93 -3.21 -48.71
C CYS A 16 14.05 -4.62 -48.11
N ARG A 17 13.22 -4.92 -47.08
CA ARG A 17 12.08 -5.84 -47.21
C ARG A 17 11.26 -5.93 -45.93
N ARG A 18 9.96 -5.61 -46.11
CA ARG A 18 8.85 -6.04 -45.28
C ARG A 18 8.91 -7.56 -45.01
N CYS A 19 8.59 -7.95 -43.78
CA CYS A 19 7.68 -9.06 -43.53
C CYS A 19 6.87 -8.75 -42.25
N PRO A 20 5.52 -8.75 -42.32
CA PRO A 20 4.67 -8.66 -41.14
C PRO A 20 4.60 -10.01 -40.44
N ARG A 21 4.60 -10.04 -39.11
CA ARG A 21 4.29 -11.25 -38.34
C ARG A 21 2.84 -11.23 -37.85
N PRO A 22 2.19 -12.40 -37.81
CA PRO A 22 0.76 -12.54 -37.99
C PRO A 22 -0.07 -12.23 -36.75
N ALA A 23 -1.23 -11.64 -37.00
CA ALA A 23 -2.35 -11.61 -36.08
C ALA A 23 -2.78 -13.04 -35.71
N ARG A 24 -2.73 -13.38 -34.43
CA ARG A 24 -3.45 -14.54 -33.90
C ARG A 24 -4.92 -14.17 -33.74
N THR A 25 -5.71 -14.56 -34.74
CA THR A 25 -7.14 -14.78 -34.60
C THR A 25 -7.38 -15.96 -33.66
N HIS A 26 -7.75 -15.70 -32.41
CA HIS A 26 -8.53 -16.65 -31.62
C HIS A 26 -10.01 -16.35 -31.88
N GLN A 27 -10.53 -17.06 -32.87
CA GLN A 27 -11.93 -17.13 -33.23
C GLN A 27 -12.48 -18.38 -32.54
N ASN A 28 -13.18 -18.20 -31.42
CA ASN A 28 -14.17 -19.12 -30.84
C ASN A 28 -15.28 -18.18 -30.37
N GLY A 29 -16.30 -17.89 -31.18
CA GLY A 29 -17.40 -18.81 -31.40
C GLY A 29 -18.49 -18.49 -30.35
N PRO A 30 -19.60 -17.82 -30.72
CA PRO A 30 -20.63 -17.41 -29.77
C PRO A 30 -21.39 -18.63 -29.24
N VAL A 31 -21.55 -18.69 -27.92
CA VAL A 31 -22.44 -19.66 -27.26
C VAL A 31 -23.88 -19.30 -27.61
N PRO A 32 -24.67 -20.23 -28.18
CA PRO A 32 -26.07 -19.97 -28.48
C PRO A 32 -26.88 -19.82 -27.19
N VAL A 33 -27.57 -18.69 -27.09
CA VAL A 33 -28.65 -18.43 -26.15
C VAL A 33 -29.81 -19.37 -26.47
N LEU A 34 -30.06 -20.37 -25.63
CA LEU A 34 -31.31 -21.12 -25.66
C LEU A 34 -32.33 -20.43 -24.76
N PHE A 35 -33.07 -19.49 -25.35
CA PHE A 35 -34.41 -19.13 -24.88
C PHE A 35 -35.30 -20.38 -24.98
N ARG A 36 -35.74 -20.90 -23.83
CA ARG A 36 -36.95 -21.73 -23.75
C ARG A 36 -38.03 -20.95 -23.02
N SER A 37 -38.83 -20.24 -23.80
CA SER A 37 -40.18 -19.82 -23.42
C SER A 37 -41.17 -20.92 -23.82
N ALA A 38 -41.79 -21.53 -22.81
CA ALA A 38 -43.03 -22.30 -22.90
C ALA A 38 -43.54 -22.37 -21.44
N GLY A 39 -44.78 -22.15 -21.08
CA GLY A 39 -46.02 -21.85 -21.77
C GLY A 39 -47.07 -21.70 -20.65
N ARG A 40 -48.02 -20.78 -20.83
CA ARG A 40 -49.13 -20.53 -19.90
C ARG A 40 -49.95 -21.80 -19.64
N VAL A 41 -50.41 -22.02 -18.41
CA VAL A 41 -51.74 -22.57 -18.13
C VAL A 41 -52.32 -21.87 -16.89
N LEU A 42 -53.46 -21.20 -17.08
CA LEU A 42 -54.39 -20.77 -16.04
C LEU A 42 -55.10 -21.99 -15.45
N GLY A 43 -55.33 -21.99 -14.13
CA GLY A 43 -56.33 -22.85 -13.50
C GLY A 43 -56.60 -22.41 -12.06
N PRO A 44 -57.79 -21.85 -11.75
CA PRO A 44 -58.17 -21.52 -10.38
C PRO A 44 -58.71 -22.78 -9.71
N LEU A 45 -58.11 -23.19 -8.60
CA LEU A 45 -58.63 -24.26 -7.77
C LEU A 45 -59.02 -23.66 -6.42
N VAL A 46 -60.32 -23.37 -6.32
CA VAL A 46 -61.01 -22.98 -5.10
C VAL A 46 -61.13 -24.24 -4.24
N PHE A 47 -60.35 -24.33 -3.17
CA PHE A 47 -60.58 -25.24 -2.07
C PHE A 47 -60.99 -24.44 -0.84
N ALA A 48 -62.27 -24.51 -0.49
CA ALA A 48 -62.77 -24.11 0.80
C ALA A 48 -62.33 -25.17 1.82
N LEU A 49 -61.44 -24.78 2.75
CA LEU A 49 -61.07 -25.59 3.92
C LEU A 49 -61.71 -25.01 5.20
N PRO A 50 -62.13 -25.87 6.14
CA PRO A 50 -62.79 -25.46 7.37
C PRO A 50 -61.79 -24.82 8.35
N ALA A 51 -62.25 -23.76 9.02
CA ALA A 51 -61.54 -23.08 10.09
C ALA A 51 -61.40 -24.01 11.32
N VAL A 52 -60.19 -24.48 11.57
CA VAL A 52 -59.78 -25.06 12.85
C VAL A 52 -58.93 -24.00 13.55
N LEU A 53 -59.47 -23.39 14.61
CA LEU A 53 -58.73 -22.48 15.49
C LEU A 53 -57.74 -23.30 16.32
N VAL A 54 -56.55 -23.55 15.78
CA VAL A 54 -55.38 -23.96 16.55
C VAL A 54 -54.61 -22.70 16.90
N SER A 55 -54.48 -22.41 18.20
CA SER A 55 -53.62 -21.36 18.72
C SER A 55 -52.15 -21.71 18.46
N CYS A 56 -51.61 -21.29 17.33
CA CYS A 56 -50.17 -21.29 17.10
C CYS A 56 -49.54 -20.17 17.93
N THR A 57 -49.03 -20.51 19.11
CA THR A 57 -47.98 -19.73 19.77
C THR A 57 -46.86 -19.55 18.75
N THR A 58 -46.68 -18.31 18.29
CA THR A 58 -45.65 -17.96 17.30
C THR A 58 -44.30 -17.98 18.00
N GLU A 59 -43.77 -19.18 18.25
CA GLU A 59 -42.38 -19.39 18.61
C GLU A 59 -41.57 -19.00 17.37
N ARG A 60 -41.09 -17.75 17.34
CA ARG A 60 -40.22 -17.27 16.26
C ARG A 60 -38.95 -18.10 16.31
N PRO A 61 -38.60 -18.86 15.26
CA PRO A 61 -37.33 -19.58 15.22
C PRO A 61 -36.20 -18.56 15.47
N PRO A 62 -35.18 -18.91 16.28
CA PRO A 62 -34.03 -18.04 16.45
C PRO A 62 -33.47 -17.69 15.06
N PRO A 63 -33.00 -16.44 14.87
CA PRO A 63 -32.41 -16.06 13.60
C PRO A 63 -31.31 -17.07 13.24
N PRO A 64 -31.22 -17.50 11.97
CA PRO A 64 -30.16 -18.41 11.57
C PRO A 64 -28.81 -17.78 11.92
N PRO A 65 -27.81 -18.59 12.30
CA PRO A 65 -26.47 -18.08 12.52
C PRO A 65 -26.00 -17.33 11.26
N PRO A 66 -25.22 -16.24 11.40
CA PRO A 66 -24.66 -15.56 10.24
C PRO A 66 -23.94 -16.58 9.36
N ALA A 67 -24.31 -16.62 8.09
CA ALA A 67 -23.67 -17.51 7.13
C ALA A 67 -22.24 -17.03 6.93
N ASP A 68 -21.29 -17.98 6.91
CA ASP A 68 -19.94 -17.68 6.47
C ASP A 68 -20.01 -17.17 5.01
N PRO A 69 -19.27 -16.10 4.67
CA PRO A 69 -19.29 -15.55 3.33
C PRO A 69 -18.90 -16.61 2.30
N GLY A 70 -19.70 -16.71 1.25
CA GLY A 70 -19.48 -17.68 0.18
C GLY A 70 -18.28 -17.28 -0.70
N PRO A 71 -17.71 -18.20 -1.50
CA PRO A 71 -16.54 -17.92 -2.34
C PRO A 71 -16.71 -16.69 -3.26
N VAL A 72 -17.92 -16.50 -3.81
CA VAL A 72 -18.26 -15.35 -4.67
C VAL A 72 -18.17 -14.01 -3.92
N GLU A 73 -18.54 -13.98 -2.64
CA GLU A 73 -18.50 -12.77 -1.82
C GLU A 73 -17.07 -12.43 -1.40
N VAL A 74 -16.26 -13.44 -1.11
CA VAL A 74 -14.82 -13.28 -0.86
C VAL A 74 -14.11 -12.71 -2.08
N ASP A 75 -14.40 -13.26 -3.28
CA ASP A 75 -13.83 -12.76 -4.53
C ASP A 75 -14.25 -11.30 -4.82
N ALA A 76 -15.53 -10.96 -4.58
CA ALA A 76 -16.02 -9.59 -4.77
C ALA A 76 -15.35 -8.59 -3.80
N THR A 77 -15.19 -8.97 -2.53
CA THR A 77 -14.52 -8.15 -1.52
C THR A 77 -13.05 -7.91 -1.87
N ARG A 78 -12.37 -8.95 -2.36
CA ARG A 78 -10.98 -8.84 -2.82
C ARG A 78 -10.85 -7.93 -4.04
N ASP A 79 -11.78 -8.04 -4.99
CA ASP A 79 -11.80 -7.18 -6.17
C ASP A 79 -12.08 -5.71 -5.81
N GLU A 80 -12.92 -5.45 -4.80
CA GLU A 80 -13.17 -4.10 -4.28
C GLU A 80 -11.93 -3.49 -3.63
N LEU A 81 -11.24 -4.23 -2.75
CA LEU A 81 -9.98 -3.79 -2.16
C LEU A 81 -8.91 -3.53 -3.23
N ALA A 82 -8.79 -4.42 -4.23
CA ALA A 82 -7.84 -4.24 -5.32
C ALA A 82 -8.16 -2.97 -6.14
N ALA A 83 -9.44 -2.67 -6.38
CA ALA A 83 -9.85 -1.44 -7.05
C ALA A 83 -9.50 -0.19 -6.24
N LEU A 84 -9.71 -0.21 -4.92
CA LEU A 84 -9.34 0.90 -4.04
C LEU A 84 -7.82 1.09 -3.92
N ALA A 85 -7.06 -0.01 -3.86
CA ALA A 85 -5.60 0.04 -3.87
C ALA A 85 -5.04 0.57 -5.21
N ALA A 86 -5.63 0.18 -6.34
CA ALA A 86 -5.28 0.73 -7.65
C ALA A 86 -5.61 2.23 -7.74
N ALA A 87 -6.79 2.63 -7.25
CA ALA A 87 -7.13 4.04 -7.15
C ALA A 87 -6.15 4.80 -6.26
N ALA A 88 -5.66 4.20 -5.16
CA ALA A 88 -4.65 4.77 -4.28
C ALA A 88 -3.30 4.99 -4.99
N GLN A 89 -2.85 4.03 -5.81
CA GLN A 89 -1.62 4.15 -6.62
C GLN A 89 -1.68 5.32 -7.59
N ASP A 90 -2.84 5.52 -8.22
CA ASP A 90 -3.08 6.61 -9.17
C ASP A 90 -3.27 7.97 -8.47
N ARG A 91 -3.41 8.01 -7.13
CA ARG A 91 -3.54 9.26 -6.41
C ARG A 91 -2.19 9.90 -6.13
N HIS A 92 -2.12 11.19 -6.45
CA HIS A 92 -1.04 12.07 -6.04
C HIS A 92 -1.61 13.09 -5.06
N LEU A 93 -0.97 13.22 -3.89
CA LEU A 93 -1.48 14.02 -2.78
C LEU A 93 -0.39 14.33 -1.76
N VAL A 94 -0.68 15.26 -0.86
CA VAL A 94 0.07 15.45 0.39
C VAL A 94 -0.87 15.13 1.56
N ALA A 95 -0.56 14.09 2.32
CA ALA A 95 -1.37 13.65 3.45
C ALA A 95 -0.58 13.67 4.76
N ARG A 96 -1.29 14.03 5.84
CA ARG A 96 -0.77 13.93 7.21
C ARG A 96 -1.45 12.75 7.90
N TYR A 97 -0.64 11.86 8.45
CA TYR A 97 -1.10 10.75 9.26
C TYR A 97 -0.65 10.91 10.71
N VAL A 98 -1.39 10.30 11.62
CA VAL A 98 -0.98 10.03 12.99
C VAL A 98 -0.64 8.55 13.08
N PHE A 99 0.54 8.24 13.58
CA PHE A 99 0.97 6.88 13.88
C PHE A 99 1.01 6.66 15.38
N ALA A 100 0.23 5.70 15.84
CA ALA A 100 0.13 5.30 17.24
C ALA A 100 0.69 3.89 17.42
N ARG A 101 1.53 3.71 18.45
CA ARG A 101 2.07 2.40 18.86
C ARG A 101 2.03 2.31 20.38
N SER A 102 1.64 1.15 20.89
CA SER A 102 1.56 0.92 22.34
C SER A 102 2.90 1.22 23.02
N GLY A 103 2.86 1.99 24.12
CA GLY A 103 4.04 2.37 24.89
C GLY A 103 4.92 3.45 24.24
N GLN A 104 4.49 4.07 23.14
CA GLN A 104 5.21 5.16 22.47
C GLN A 104 4.30 6.37 22.26
N PRO A 105 4.85 7.60 22.22
CA PRO A 105 4.07 8.78 21.85
C PRO A 105 3.62 8.71 20.40
N ASP A 106 2.44 9.27 20.13
CA ASP A 106 1.92 9.44 18.77
C ASP A 106 2.85 10.31 17.93
N ARG A 107 3.01 9.94 16.66
CA ARG A 107 3.90 10.62 15.71
C ARG A 107 3.10 11.15 14.54
N SER A 108 3.42 12.36 14.08
CA SER A 108 2.84 12.89 12.84
C SER A 108 3.70 12.52 11.66
N ILE A 109 3.17 11.68 10.77
CA ILE A 109 3.82 11.28 9.52
C ILE A 109 3.30 12.17 8.41
N VAL A 110 4.20 12.62 7.53
CA VAL A 110 3.80 13.35 6.32
C VAL A 110 4.15 12.50 5.12
N PHE A 111 3.14 12.16 4.32
CA PHE A 111 3.30 11.46 3.05
C PHE A 111 3.05 12.44 1.91
N THR A 112 3.90 12.39 0.91
CA THR A 112 3.77 13.12 -0.35
C THR A 112 3.91 12.13 -1.50
N SER A 113 2.93 12.09 -2.38
CA SER A 113 2.98 11.46 -3.71
C SER A 113 2.81 12.57 -4.74
N ALA A 114 3.79 12.72 -5.64
CA ALA A 114 3.84 13.76 -6.64
C ALA A 114 3.35 13.26 -8.01
N ASN A 115 3.01 14.20 -8.91
CA ASN A 115 2.42 13.89 -10.22
C ASN A 115 3.37 13.12 -11.18
N ASP A 116 4.67 13.08 -10.91
CA ASP A 116 5.66 12.26 -11.63
C ASP A 116 5.88 10.87 -10.98
N GLY A 117 5.02 10.51 -10.02
CA GLY A 117 5.07 9.29 -9.23
C GLY A 117 6.18 9.26 -8.18
N SER A 118 6.98 10.32 -8.03
CA SER A 118 7.94 10.40 -6.92
C SER A 118 7.19 10.51 -5.60
N TRP A 119 7.76 9.93 -4.54
CA TRP A 119 7.12 9.93 -3.23
C TRP A 119 8.13 10.24 -2.12
N ARG A 120 7.60 10.73 -0.99
CA ARG A 120 8.35 10.99 0.23
C ARG A 120 7.51 10.77 1.47
N VAL A 121 8.12 10.19 2.49
CA VAL A 121 7.53 9.94 3.80
C VAL A 121 8.46 10.50 4.87
N ASP A 122 8.01 11.51 5.60
CA ASP A 122 8.70 12.05 6.77
C ASP A 122 8.25 11.31 8.03
N VAL A 123 9.21 10.69 8.73
CA VAL A 123 9.00 9.83 9.89
C VAL A 123 9.75 10.39 11.09
N PRO A 124 9.10 11.21 11.94
CA PRO A 124 9.66 11.60 13.22
C PRO A 124 9.96 10.39 14.10
N GLY A 125 11.13 10.37 14.73
CA GLY A 125 11.65 9.24 15.49
C GLY A 125 11.81 7.96 14.67
N GLY A 126 11.94 8.04 13.34
CA GLY A 126 12.03 6.87 12.47
C GLY A 126 13.36 6.12 12.57
N ALA A 127 14.39 6.72 13.18
CA ALA A 127 15.71 6.11 13.32
C ALA A 127 16.27 6.16 14.75
N LEU A 128 17.36 5.40 14.96
CA LEU A 128 18.13 5.34 16.19
C LEU A 128 17.26 5.09 17.43
N GLY A 129 16.33 4.14 17.33
CA GLY A 129 15.42 3.78 18.42
C GLY A 129 14.40 4.85 18.80
N GLY A 130 14.10 5.80 17.90
CA GLY A 130 13.16 6.89 18.17
C GLY A 130 13.79 8.25 18.43
N THR A 131 15.12 8.36 18.37
CA THR A 131 15.85 9.59 18.71
C THR A 131 16.19 10.47 17.52
N ALA A 132 16.14 9.92 16.30
CA ALA A 132 16.40 10.64 15.07
C ALA A 132 15.18 10.62 14.14
N ASP A 133 14.97 11.75 13.48
CA ASP A 133 13.93 11.92 12.47
C ASP A 133 14.52 11.58 11.10
N ILE A 134 13.76 10.87 10.27
CA ILE A 134 14.19 10.54 8.91
C ILE A 134 13.12 10.91 7.89
N SER A 135 13.57 11.02 6.64
CA SER A 135 12.71 11.04 5.46
C SER A 135 13.13 9.91 4.53
N LEU A 136 12.16 9.12 4.06
CA LEU A 136 12.36 8.19 2.96
C LEU A 136 11.77 8.82 1.70
N ALA A 137 12.51 8.78 0.59
CA ALA A 137 12.02 9.32 -0.66
C ALA A 137 12.49 8.50 -1.85
N ALA A 138 11.63 8.35 -2.85
CA ALA A 138 12.00 7.79 -4.15
C ALA A 138 11.62 8.78 -5.26
N ASN A 139 12.57 9.05 -6.16
CA ASN A 139 12.36 9.91 -7.31
C ASN A 139 13.09 9.33 -8.54
N GLY A 140 13.22 10.11 -9.63
CA GLY A 140 13.92 9.67 -10.84
C GLY A 140 15.40 9.32 -10.65
N ASP A 141 16.04 9.79 -9.57
CA ASP A 141 17.47 9.59 -9.29
C ASP A 141 17.75 8.37 -8.40
N GLY A 142 16.71 7.82 -7.75
CA GLY A 142 16.82 6.61 -6.92
C GLY A 142 15.96 6.63 -5.67
N LEU A 143 16.31 5.74 -4.75
CA LEU A 143 15.75 5.65 -3.40
C LEU A 143 16.73 6.26 -2.40
N PHE A 144 16.22 7.06 -1.47
CA PHE A 144 17.02 7.83 -0.53
C PHE A 144 16.48 7.74 0.89
N GLN A 145 17.41 7.78 1.85
CA GLN A 145 17.10 8.10 3.24
C GLN A 145 17.78 9.42 3.61
N CYS A 146 17.02 10.35 4.16
CA CYS A 146 17.52 11.60 4.68
C CYS A 146 17.44 11.62 6.20
N ALA A 147 18.53 11.96 6.87
CA ALA A 147 18.49 12.36 8.27
C ALA A 147 17.95 13.79 8.34
N LEU A 148 16.98 14.02 9.21
CA LEU A 148 16.36 15.34 9.43
C LEU A 148 16.88 15.96 10.72
N PRO A 149 16.94 17.31 10.82
CA PRO A 149 17.25 17.98 12.06
C PRO A 149 16.22 17.63 13.15
N SER A 150 16.68 17.09 14.26
CA SER A 150 15.84 16.73 15.42
C SER A 150 16.61 16.96 16.73
N THR A 151 15.92 16.82 17.87
CA THR A 151 16.55 16.98 19.19
C THR A 151 17.73 16.03 19.41
N GLY A 152 17.66 14.80 18.90
CA GLY A 152 18.74 13.81 18.98
C GLY A 152 19.73 13.84 17.82
N HIS A 153 19.48 14.67 16.81
CA HIS A 153 20.26 14.76 15.57
C HIS A 153 20.24 16.21 15.04
N PRO A 154 20.98 17.15 15.66
CA PRO A 154 20.86 18.58 15.39
C PRO A 154 21.49 19.02 14.06
N GLU A 155 22.21 18.13 13.36
CA GLU A 155 22.86 18.43 12.10
C GLU A 155 21.85 18.82 11.01
N PRO A 156 22.28 19.65 10.03
CA PRO A 156 21.47 19.93 8.85
C PRO A 156 21.03 18.65 8.14
N ALA A 157 19.89 18.72 7.47
CA ALA A 157 19.39 17.61 6.69
C ALA A 157 20.42 17.15 5.67
N ARG A 158 20.61 15.83 5.55
CA ARG A 158 21.47 15.19 4.55
C ARG A 158 20.84 13.89 4.09
N CYS A 159 21.05 13.52 2.84
CA CYS A 159 20.48 12.32 2.24
C CYS A 159 21.58 11.36 1.77
N VAL A 160 21.27 10.08 1.82
CA VAL A 160 22.11 8.99 1.34
C VAL A 160 21.30 8.18 0.35
N ARG A 161 21.90 7.82 -0.80
CA ARG A 161 21.26 6.94 -1.79
C ARG A 161 21.31 5.51 -1.27
N LEU A 162 20.15 4.86 -1.23
CA LEU A 162 20.01 3.46 -0.81
C LEU A 162 20.07 2.49 -2.00
N GLY A 163 19.61 2.93 -3.17
CA GLY A 163 19.49 2.10 -4.37
C GLY A 163 18.78 2.82 -5.51
N GLU A 164 18.33 2.04 -6.49
CA GLU A 164 17.42 2.49 -7.52
C GLU A 164 16.02 2.79 -6.94
N ARG A 165 15.19 3.49 -7.71
CA ARG A 165 13.89 4.02 -7.26
C ARG A 165 12.99 2.95 -6.64
N ASP A 166 12.93 1.78 -7.25
CA ASP A 166 12.02 0.69 -6.90
C ASP A 166 12.73 -0.43 -6.12
N ASP A 167 13.98 -0.20 -5.67
CA ASP A 167 14.70 -1.17 -4.85
C ASP A 167 14.05 -1.31 -3.47
N ALA A 168 14.15 -2.51 -2.90
CA ALA A 168 13.67 -2.76 -1.54
C ALA A 168 14.54 -2.02 -0.51
N ILE A 169 13.90 -1.41 0.49
CA ILE A 169 14.60 -0.80 1.62
C ILE A 169 15.28 -1.91 2.44
N PRO A 170 16.59 -1.82 2.74
CA PRO A 170 17.25 -2.78 3.61
C PRO A 170 16.55 -2.85 4.98
N ARG A 171 16.27 -4.07 5.48
CA ARG A 171 15.48 -4.29 6.71
C ARG A 171 15.93 -3.48 7.93
N ARG A 172 17.24 -3.25 8.09
CA ARG A 172 17.79 -2.46 9.22
C ARG A 172 17.45 -0.96 9.14
N LEU A 173 17.09 -0.48 7.96
CA LEU A 173 16.77 0.93 7.65
C LEU A 173 15.26 1.17 7.51
N ASP A 174 14.46 0.11 7.56
CA ASP A 174 13.05 0.12 7.22
C ASP A 174 12.17 0.44 8.45
N PRO A 175 11.51 1.63 8.52
CA PRO A 175 10.59 1.97 9.59
C PRO A 175 9.20 1.37 9.39
N ARG A 176 8.97 0.63 8.29
CA ARG A 176 7.77 -0.14 7.91
C ARG A 176 6.52 0.67 7.60
N ILE A 177 6.46 1.90 8.08
CA ILE A 177 5.28 2.77 8.04
C ILE A 177 4.92 3.29 6.65
N GLN A 178 5.88 3.33 5.74
CA GLN A 178 5.70 3.79 4.36
C GLN A 178 4.99 2.77 3.48
N HIS A 179 5.14 1.48 3.77
CA HIS A 179 4.73 0.44 2.84
C HIS A 179 3.24 0.45 2.47
N PRO A 180 2.29 0.66 3.42
CA PRO A 180 0.87 0.72 3.06
C PRO A 180 0.50 1.88 2.13
N LEU A 181 1.36 2.88 2.01
CA LEU A 181 1.19 4.06 1.17
C LEU A 181 1.98 3.97 -0.14
N THR A 182 2.79 2.93 -0.30
CA THR A 182 3.75 2.77 -1.41
C THR A 182 3.66 1.36 -1.98
N ASP A 183 4.66 0.50 -1.76
CA ASP A 183 4.85 -0.79 -2.44
C ASP A 183 3.80 -1.86 -2.09
N TRP A 184 3.15 -1.81 -0.91
CA TRP A 184 2.11 -2.80 -0.61
C TRP A 184 0.87 -2.64 -1.46
N LEU A 185 0.65 -1.46 -2.07
CA LEU A 185 -0.46 -1.28 -3.01
C LEU A 185 -0.33 -2.22 -4.21
N ASP A 186 0.89 -2.46 -4.71
CA ASP A 186 1.14 -3.40 -5.81
C ASP A 186 0.73 -4.83 -5.43
N VAL A 187 0.98 -5.22 -4.18
CA VAL A 187 0.57 -6.53 -3.67
C VAL A 187 -0.95 -6.62 -3.51
N LEU A 188 -1.58 -5.56 -3.00
CA LEU A 188 -3.03 -5.51 -2.79
C LEU A 188 -3.81 -5.50 -4.11
N THR A 189 -3.22 -4.97 -5.18
CA THR A 189 -3.78 -5.03 -6.54
C THR A 189 -3.53 -6.38 -7.23
N ASP A 190 -2.50 -7.14 -6.82
CA ASP A 190 -2.21 -8.44 -7.39
C ASP A 190 -3.21 -9.51 -6.94
N ARG A 191 -4.08 -9.90 -7.88
CA ARG A 191 -5.06 -10.99 -7.72
C ARG A 191 -4.41 -12.35 -7.42
N ARG A 192 -3.11 -12.52 -7.72
CA ARG A 192 -2.36 -13.76 -7.45
C ARG A 192 -1.65 -13.75 -6.10
N ALA A 193 -1.62 -12.62 -5.40
CA ALA A 193 -1.02 -12.56 -4.08
C ALA A 193 -1.70 -13.54 -3.11
N PRO A 194 -0.96 -14.25 -2.25
CA PRO A 194 -1.51 -15.27 -1.34
C PRO A 194 -2.23 -14.65 -0.12
N LEU A 195 -3.18 -13.76 -0.37
CA LEU A 195 -3.94 -12.99 0.62
C LEU A 195 -5.37 -13.52 0.77
N ALA A 196 -5.86 -13.53 2.01
CA ALA A 196 -7.28 -13.66 2.32
C ALA A 196 -7.82 -12.28 2.72
N VAL A 197 -8.95 -11.88 2.13
CA VAL A 197 -9.54 -10.56 2.32
C VAL A 197 -11.00 -10.72 2.71
N ALA A 198 -11.42 -9.99 3.74
CA ALA A 198 -12.82 -9.90 4.15
C ALA A 198 -13.17 -8.47 4.56
N LEU A 199 -14.45 -8.12 4.50
CA LEU A 199 -14.92 -6.83 4.98
C LEU A 199 -14.80 -6.80 6.52
N ALA A 200 -14.27 -5.71 7.05
CA ALA A 200 -14.05 -5.54 8.49
C ALA A 200 -14.88 -4.38 9.05
N ALA A 201 -15.31 -4.53 10.30
CA ALA A 201 -15.85 -3.40 11.04
C ALA A 201 -14.77 -2.32 11.22
N THR A 202 -15.13 -1.07 10.98
CA THR A 202 -14.22 0.08 11.08
C THR A 202 -13.67 0.19 12.52
N PRO A 203 -12.36 0.06 12.74
CA PRO A 203 -11.77 0.23 14.06
C PRO A 203 -11.99 1.64 14.60
N LYS A 204 -12.06 1.77 15.93
CA LYS A 204 -12.18 3.09 16.58
C LYS A 204 -11.09 4.04 16.09
N GLY A 205 -11.53 5.21 15.62
CA GLY A 205 -10.66 6.26 15.12
C GLY A 205 -10.36 6.16 13.63
N LEU A 206 -10.57 5.01 12.97
CA LEU A 206 -10.45 4.92 11.52
C LEU A 206 -11.77 5.32 10.84
N SER A 207 -11.71 5.59 9.55
CA SER A 207 -12.84 5.99 8.71
C SER A 207 -12.75 5.32 7.34
N GLY A 208 -13.83 5.36 6.56
CA GLY A 208 -13.89 4.72 5.24
C GLY A 208 -14.28 3.24 5.31
N THR A 209 -14.16 2.54 4.18
CA THR A 209 -14.43 1.11 4.06
C THR A 209 -13.17 0.34 4.45
N CYS A 210 -13.31 -0.62 5.36
CA CYS A 210 -12.18 -1.34 5.95
C CYS A 210 -12.22 -2.82 5.60
N TYR A 211 -11.04 -3.38 5.38
CA TYR A 211 -10.83 -4.77 5.01
C TYR A 211 -9.85 -5.42 5.96
N SER A 212 -10.15 -6.61 6.45
CA SER A 212 -9.16 -7.47 7.10
C SER A 212 -8.38 -8.19 6.01
N VAL A 213 -7.05 -8.08 6.08
CA VAL A 213 -6.11 -8.74 5.18
C VAL A 213 -5.28 -9.70 6.01
N ASP A 214 -5.37 -10.98 5.68
CA ASP A 214 -4.64 -12.07 6.31
C ASP A 214 -3.73 -12.77 5.29
N SER A 215 -2.65 -13.39 5.77
CA SER A 215 -1.85 -14.29 4.96
C SER A 215 -2.51 -15.66 4.88
N THR A 216 -2.60 -16.23 3.69
CA THR A 216 -2.98 -17.64 3.56
C THR A 216 -1.87 -18.54 4.12
N SER A 217 -2.24 -19.69 4.69
CA SER A 217 -1.36 -20.61 5.43
C SER A 217 -0.21 -21.23 4.62
N ALA A 218 -0.12 -20.95 3.32
CA ALA A 218 0.95 -21.39 2.45
C ALA A 218 2.14 -20.43 2.37
N SER A 219 2.04 -19.20 2.91
CA SER A 219 3.12 -18.21 2.80
C SER A 219 3.99 -18.17 4.05
N LEU A 220 5.28 -18.49 3.90
CA LEU A 220 6.28 -18.33 4.95
C LEU A 220 6.67 -16.85 5.17
N ASN A 221 6.38 -15.98 4.21
CA ASN A 221 6.57 -14.54 4.31
C ASN A 221 5.33 -13.85 3.75
N ALA A 222 4.51 -13.27 4.61
CA ALA A 222 3.37 -12.48 4.17
C ALA A 222 3.88 -11.29 3.34
N PRO A 223 3.36 -11.06 2.12
CA PRO A 223 3.85 -10.01 1.25
C PRO A 223 3.41 -8.60 1.70
N VAL A 224 2.39 -8.54 2.56
CA VAL A 224 1.97 -7.34 3.31
C VAL A 224 1.75 -7.73 4.76
N ASP A 225 1.70 -6.75 5.65
CA ASP A 225 1.38 -7.02 7.04
C ASP A 225 -0.09 -7.39 7.23
N VAL A 226 -0.32 -8.40 8.06
CA VAL A 226 -1.66 -8.81 8.47
C VAL A 226 -2.28 -7.69 9.32
N GLY A 227 -3.53 -7.35 9.02
CA GLY A 227 -4.20 -6.26 9.71
C GLY A 227 -5.47 -5.77 9.02
N ILE A 228 -5.88 -4.55 9.39
CA ILE A 228 -7.04 -3.87 8.82
C ILE A 228 -6.57 -2.68 8.00
N TYR A 229 -7.01 -2.61 6.74
CA TYR A 229 -6.71 -1.55 5.80
C TYR A 229 -8.00 -0.82 5.45
N CYS A 230 -8.01 0.50 5.62
CA CYS A 230 -9.18 1.34 5.40
C CYS A 230 -8.88 2.37 4.31
N TYR A 231 -9.85 2.53 3.41
CA TYR A 231 -9.79 3.45 2.28
C TYR A 231 -11.07 4.29 2.23
N ASP A 232 -10.94 5.53 1.78
CA ASP A 232 -12.09 6.31 1.32
C ASP A 232 -12.55 5.78 -0.06
N THR A 233 -13.75 6.18 -0.46
CA THR A 233 -14.39 5.84 -1.74
C THR A 233 -13.57 6.22 -2.98
N ASP A 234 -12.66 7.18 -2.84
CA ASP A 234 -11.77 7.62 -3.92
C ASP A 234 -10.42 6.87 -3.92
N GLY A 235 -10.23 5.90 -3.02
CA GLY A 235 -8.97 5.16 -2.86
C GLY A 235 -7.95 5.84 -1.95
N THR A 236 -8.26 6.99 -1.34
CA THR A 236 -7.35 7.59 -0.34
C THR A 236 -7.18 6.64 0.85
N PRO A 237 -5.95 6.22 1.22
CA PRO A 237 -5.73 5.45 2.44
C PRO A 237 -6.10 6.29 3.67
N THR A 238 -7.12 5.88 4.41
CA THR A 238 -7.61 6.59 5.60
C THR A 238 -7.04 6.00 6.89
N GLY A 239 -6.62 4.74 6.86
CA GLY A 239 -5.87 4.17 7.96
C GLY A 239 -5.51 2.70 7.79
N VAL A 240 -4.54 2.27 8.57
CA VAL A 240 -4.02 0.91 8.59
C VAL A 240 -3.73 0.53 10.03
N ARG A 241 -4.17 -0.65 10.45
CA ARG A 241 -3.90 -1.20 11.79
C ARG A 241 -3.29 -2.59 11.64
N THR A 242 -2.01 -2.70 11.97
CA THR A 242 -1.24 -3.95 11.95
C THR A 242 -0.56 -4.14 13.31
N GLU A 243 0.23 -5.21 13.45
CA GLU A 243 1.06 -5.41 14.65
C GLU A 243 2.07 -4.27 14.87
N ALA A 244 2.54 -3.63 13.80
CA ALA A 244 3.49 -2.52 13.88
C ALA A 244 2.89 -1.28 14.55
N GLY A 245 1.59 -1.07 14.43
CA GLY A 245 0.88 0.08 15.00
C GLY A 245 -0.38 0.44 14.20
N THR A 246 -0.93 1.62 14.50
CA THR A 246 -2.07 2.19 13.78
C THR A 246 -1.66 3.48 13.10
N LEU A 247 -1.72 3.51 11.77
CA LEU A 247 -1.59 4.70 10.94
C LEU A 247 -3.00 5.22 10.63
N ARG A 248 -3.26 6.51 10.85
CA ARG A 248 -4.59 7.11 10.65
C ARG A 248 -4.47 8.47 9.98
N LEU A 249 -5.29 8.73 8.97
CA LEU A 249 -5.37 10.03 8.31
C LEU A 249 -5.82 11.10 9.31
N ALA A 250 -5.04 12.17 9.42
CA ALA A 250 -5.25 13.23 10.42
C ALA A 250 -6.21 14.31 9.93
N ALA A 251 -6.19 14.60 8.62
CA ALA A 251 -6.96 15.63 7.95
C ALA A 251 -7.11 15.29 6.45
N PRO A 252 -8.07 15.91 5.74
CA PRO A 252 -8.18 15.76 4.29
C PRO A 252 -6.84 16.05 3.57
N PRO A 253 -6.44 15.24 2.57
CA PRO A 253 -5.20 15.46 1.84
C PRO A 253 -5.19 16.78 1.05
N GLY A 254 -4.01 17.38 0.95
CA GLY A 254 -3.73 18.53 0.08
C GLY A 254 -3.31 18.13 -1.34
N PRO A 255 -3.18 19.10 -2.26
CA PRO A 255 -2.82 18.85 -3.64
C PRO A 255 -1.38 18.31 -3.78
N ALA A 256 -1.17 17.47 -4.80
CA ALA A 256 0.15 16.97 -5.14
C ALA A 256 1.09 18.07 -5.65
N PRO A 257 2.37 18.05 -5.27
CA PRO A 257 3.39 18.79 -6.00
C PRO A 257 3.66 18.13 -7.37
N ALA A 258 4.33 18.86 -8.25
CA ALA A 258 4.78 18.32 -9.53
C ALA A 258 5.82 17.19 -9.36
N THR A 259 6.73 17.36 -8.39
CA THR A 259 7.79 16.40 -8.07
C THR A 259 8.16 16.52 -6.60
N VAL A 260 8.63 15.43 -6.00
CA VAL A 260 9.17 15.41 -4.63
C VAL A 260 10.58 15.98 -4.61
N GLN A 261 10.83 16.84 -3.61
CA GLN A 261 12.16 17.31 -3.27
C GLN A 261 12.72 16.52 -2.08
N LEU A 262 13.98 16.12 -2.18
CA LEU A 262 14.73 15.55 -1.06
C LEU A 262 14.83 16.58 0.08
N ALA A 263 14.87 16.10 1.32
CA ALA A 263 14.91 16.96 2.49
C ALA A 263 16.25 17.70 2.67
N GLY A 264 17.30 17.25 1.99
CA GLY A 264 18.64 17.82 2.02
C GLY A 264 19.50 17.33 0.84
N PRO A 265 20.75 17.79 0.74
CA PRO A 265 21.68 17.34 -0.29
C PRO A 265 22.06 15.86 -0.12
N VAL A 266 22.35 15.19 -1.23
CA VAL A 266 22.89 13.82 -1.24
C VAL A 266 24.39 13.86 -0.92
N VAL A 267 24.83 13.04 0.02
CA VAL A 267 26.24 12.91 0.46
C VAL A 267 26.71 11.49 0.18
N ALA A 268 27.78 11.33 -0.60
CA ALA A 268 28.25 10.03 -1.07
C ALA A 268 28.88 9.15 0.03
N ASP A 269 29.57 9.77 1.01
CA ASP A 269 30.36 9.07 2.03
C ASP A 269 29.69 9.08 3.41
N ALA A 270 28.37 9.20 3.46
CA ALA A 270 27.60 9.18 4.71
C ALA A 270 26.84 7.85 4.84
N ASP A 271 26.85 7.28 6.05
CA ASP A 271 26.06 6.11 6.35
C ASP A 271 24.58 6.48 6.58
N PRO A 272 23.64 5.63 6.13
CA PRO A 272 22.24 5.76 6.50
C PRO A 272 22.06 5.47 8.00
N LEU A 273 20.99 6.01 8.57
CA LEU A 273 20.62 5.78 9.96
C LEU A 273 19.80 4.50 10.09
N ASP A 274 20.28 3.58 10.91
CA ASP A 274 19.56 2.38 11.31
C ASP A 274 18.31 2.72 12.13
N THR A 275 17.27 1.91 12.03
CA THR A 275 16.04 2.08 12.81
C THR A 275 16.22 1.69 14.28
N ALA A 276 17.10 0.72 14.54
CA ALA A 276 17.42 0.25 15.88
C ALA A 276 18.19 1.30 16.69
N ALA A 277 18.00 1.29 18.00
CA ALA A 277 18.83 2.09 18.91
C ALA A 277 20.30 1.64 18.81
N PRO A 278 21.28 2.56 18.89
CA PRO A 278 22.67 2.19 19.10
C PRO A 278 22.82 1.35 20.38
N PRO A 279 23.77 0.40 20.42
CA PRO A 279 24.05 -0.35 21.64
C PRO A 279 24.48 0.59 22.77
N THR A 280 23.95 0.38 23.97
CA THR A 280 24.41 1.11 25.17
C THR A 280 25.84 0.69 25.48
N PRO A 281 26.78 1.62 25.74
CA PRO A 281 28.13 1.25 26.13
C PRO A 281 28.12 0.49 27.46
N ASP A 282 28.89 -0.60 27.54
CA ASP A 282 29.05 -1.36 28.78
C ASP A 282 29.66 -0.47 29.89
N PRO A 283 29.18 -0.57 31.14
CA PRO A 283 29.80 0.15 32.24
C PRO A 283 31.22 -0.39 32.45
N THR A 284 32.22 0.42 32.08
CA THR A 284 33.62 0.13 32.34
C THR A 284 33.81 -0.07 33.83
N LEU A 285 34.19 -1.27 34.26
CA LEU A 285 34.62 -1.54 35.64
C LEU A 285 35.84 -0.65 35.91
N SER A 286 35.64 0.45 36.63
CA SER A 286 36.74 1.26 37.18
C SER A 286 37.66 0.35 38.00
N PRO A 287 38.98 0.30 37.71
CA PRO A 287 39.91 -0.41 38.58
C PRO A 287 39.97 0.33 39.92
N SER A 288 39.47 -0.30 40.98
CA SER A 288 39.72 0.15 42.35
C SER A 288 41.23 0.20 42.57
N ALA A 289 41.76 1.41 42.77
CA ALA A 289 43.12 1.63 43.23
C ALA A 289 43.28 0.95 44.60
N GLY A 290 44.07 -0.13 44.64
CA GLY A 290 44.58 -0.67 45.89
C GLY A 290 45.59 0.33 46.47
N THR A 291 45.31 0.87 47.64
CA THR A 291 46.31 1.58 48.46
C THR A 291 47.05 0.58 49.33
N SER A 292 48.38 0.64 49.26
CA SER A 292 49.37 -0.03 50.11
C SER A 292 49.24 0.31 51.59
#